data_AF-A0A9Q4KZ92-F1
#
_entry.id   AF-A0A9Q4KZ92-F1
#
_cell.length_a   1.000
_cell.length_b   1.000
_cell.length_c   1.000
_cell.angle_alpha   90.00
_cell.angle_beta   90.00
_cell.angle_gamma   90.00
#
_symmetry.space_group_name_H-M   'P 1'
#
loop_
_entity.id
_entity.type
_entity.pdbx_description
1 polymer ?
#
loop_
_entity_poly.entity_id
_entity_poly.type
_entity_poly.pdbx_seq_one_letter_code
_entity_poly.pdbx_strand_id
1 'polypeptide(L)'
;MTTNDDSEPEPDETESDDGEPNETESDDGLSHPTRDKKHVRALTDGDYADMWVFCETQGGELLEVSKEMLGKARALMDQFEEDYGDEEDVVAFLMGDDCEGLAEECIAYGADVAVYHDDERLERFLHKPYTEIAAHMARGEGTVESTDWREYDEPRYILFPATNNGRDLSAKVQAELDSGLASDCSDLFIEENEVSNPVKTGEPGVKKTVEKVLHMKRPDFSGFEYSTILCLDNPDRDFHPQGASVIPGSFEPLEPDSDREGLVVEHEMDIPDDWFRVEITDYDRLEAGIDLTGHDVIVCLGRGIADDPTAGMELGLDLVDAFEDAELGITRGIVTSSYQFEGHVEAYSKEERQIGETGQVVAPDLYIAAGVSGAVQHKVGMDESDTVVAINTDTDARIGDFSDYFIEGDLFEVLPRLTAAVEAGETALEPEAVADGGDDDD
;
A
#
# COMPACT_ATOMS: atom_id res chain seq x y z
N MET A 1 -50.02 17.54 47.57
CA MET A 1 -50.04 16.62 48.72
C MET A 1 -50.53 15.29 48.18
N THR A 2 -49.61 14.31 48.10
CA THR A 2 -49.78 12.85 48.27
C THR A 2 -50.88 12.14 47.47
N THR A 3 -50.69 11.00 46.79
CA THR A 3 -49.59 10.01 46.60
C THR A 3 -50.14 8.92 45.66
N ASN A 4 -49.24 8.31 44.86
CA ASN A 4 -49.09 6.89 44.47
C ASN A 4 -50.31 6.00 44.18
N ASP A 5 -50.27 5.17 43.12
CA ASP A 5 -49.61 3.85 43.19
C ASP A 5 -49.58 3.14 41.81
N ASP A 6 -48.45 2.49 41.53
CA ASP A 6 -48.15 1.65 40.37
C ASP A 6 -48.89 0.29 40.43
N SER A 7 -49.15 -0.31 39.27
CA SER A 7 -49.44 -1.75 39.18
C SER A 7 -48.89 -2.35 37.90
N GLU A 8 -48.01 -3.33 38.07
CA GLU A 8 -47.45 -4.26 37.07
C GLU A 8 -48.53 -5.19 36.47
N PRO A 9 -48.27 -5.83 35.32
CA PRO A 9 -48.94 -7.07 34.95
C PRO A 9 -47.98 -8.29 34.95
N GLU A 10 -48.44 -9.34 35.60
CA GLU A 10 -47.95 -10.74 35.59
C GLU A 10 -48.59 -11.54 34.41
N PRO A 11 -48.16 -12.79 34.14
CA PRO A 11 -47.76 -13.27 32.81
C PRO A 11 -48.81 -14.17 32.13
N ASP A 12 -48.59 -14.51 30.85
CA ASP A 12 -49.37 -15.53 30.16
C ASP A 12 -48.47 -16.70 29.73
N GLU A 13 -48.90 -17.90 30.09
CA GLU A 13 -48.24 -19.18 29.89
C GLU A 13 -48.61 -19.81 28.54
N THR A 14 -47.69 -20.65 28.04
CA THR A 14 -47.89 -21.83 27.18
C THR A 14 -48.34 -21.64 25.73
N GLU A 15 -47.57 -22.19 24.78
CA GLU A 15 -47.86 -23.52 24.24
C GLU A 15 -46.62 -24.10 23.53
N SER A 16 -46.43 -25.41 23.73
CA SER A 16 -45.41 -26.24 23.08
C SER A 16 -46.02 -26.84 21.82
N ASP A 17 -45.36 -26.69 20.69
CA ASP A 17 -45.78 -27.31 19.43
C ASP A 17 -44.69 -28.31 18.99
N ASP A 18 -44.92 -29.57 19.37
CA ASP A 18 -44.26 -30.74 18.79
C ASP A 18 -44.86 -30.99 17.39
N GLY A 19 -44.21 -30.46 16.36
CA GLY A 19 -44.54 -30.72 14.95
C GLY A 19 -43.33 -31.25 14.18
N GLU A 20 -43.40 -32.52 13.75
CA GLU A 20 -42.44 -33.13 12.82
C GLU A 20 -42.27 -32.26 11.55
N PRO A 21 -41.06 -32.14 10.98
CA PRO A 21 -40.83 -31.26 9.84
C PRO A 21 -41.53 -31.82 8.59
N ASN A 22 -42.49 -31.04 8.11
CA ASN A 22 -43.22 -31.32 6.88
C ASN A 22 -42.30 -31.04 5.69
N GLU A 23 -41.86 -32.10 5.00
CA GLU A 23 -41.20 -32.04 3.70
C GLU A 23 -42.14 -31.41 2.68
N THR A 24 -42.06 -30.09 2.47
CA THR A 24 -42.29 -29.34 1.21
C THR A 24 -42.45 -27.85 1.52
N GLU A 25 -41.38 -27.18 1.91
CA GLU A 25 -41.30 -25.73 1.70
C GLU A 25 -40.74 -25.48 0.31
N SER A 26 -41.59 -24.89 -0.53
CA SER A 26 -41.24 -24.41 -1.85
C SER A 26 -40.18 -23.34 -1.71
N ASP A 27 -38.97 -23.65 -2.15
CA ASP A 27 -37.88 -22.70 -2.37
C ASP A 27 -38.38 -21.60 -3.31
N ASP A 28 -38.70 -20.44 -2.72
CA ASP A 28 -39.24 -19.27 -3.38
C ASP A 28 -38.16 -18.42 -4.05
N GLY A 29 -36.93 -18.94 -4.17
CA GLY A 29 -35.84 -18.38 -4.99
C GLY A 29 -35.38 -16.99 -4.55
N LEU A 30 -35.88 -16.51 -3.41
CA LEU A 30 -35.57 -15.23 -2.78
C LEU A 30 -34.91 -15.41 -1.41
N SER A 31 -34.74 -16.65 -0.93
CA SER A 31 -33.84 -16.93 0.18
C SER A 31 -32.41 -16.72 -0.32
N HIS A 32 -31.76 -15.64 0.15
CA HIS A 32 -30.38 -15.23 -0.12
C HIS A 32 -29.65 -15.99 -1.25
N PRO A 33 -29.62 -15.48 -2.50
CA PRO A 33 -28.93 -16.15 -3.61
C PRO A 33 -27.41 -16.33 -3.40
N THR A 34 -26.84 -15.70 -2.36
CA THR A 34 -25.44 -15.85 -1.93
C THR A 34 -25.23 -16.92 -0.85
N ARG A 35 -26.29 -17.50 -0.28
CA ARG A 35 -26.17 -18.51 0.78
C ARG A 35 -25.74 -19.85 0.21
N ASP A 36 -26.19 -20.15 -1.00
CA ASP A 36 -25.78 -21.30 -1.77
C ASP A 36 -24.52 -20.92 -2.58
N LYS A 37 -23.34 -21.05 -1.96
CA LYS A 37 -22.04 -20.87 -2.63
C LYS A 37 -21.76 -22.03 -3.59
N LYS A 38 -22.64 -22.24 -4.58
CA LYS A 38 -22.59 -23.35 -5.55
C LYS A 38 -21.30 -23.38 -6.39
N HIS A 39 -20.54 -22.30 -6.37
CA HIS A 39 -19.34 -22.11 -7.15
C HIS A 39 -18.09 -21.88 -6.31
N VAL A 40 -18.20 -21.93 -4.97
CA VAL A 40 -17.07 -21.70 -4.09
C VAL A 40 -16.80 -22.98 -3.31
N ARG A 41 -15.54 -23.42 -3.34
CA ARG A 41 -15.05 -24.52 -2.50
C ARG A 41 -14.52 -23.86 -1.22
N ALA A 42 -15.11 -24.18 -0.09
CA ALA A 42 -14.58 -23.80 1.21
C ALA A 42 -14.30 -25.09 1.98
N LEU A 43 -13.14 -25.15 2.62
CA LEU A 43 -12.79 -26.23 3.53
C LEU A 43 -13.48 -26.02 4.88
N THR A 44 -13.57 -27.09 5.65
CA THR A 44 -14.04 -27.07 7.03
C THR A 44 -13.14 -27.99 7.81
N ASP A 45 -12.54 -27.49 8.89
CA ASP A 45 -11.50 -28.19 9.65
C ASP A 45 -10.27 -28.51 8.77
N GLY A 46 -9.91 -27.56 7.89
CA GLY A 46 -8.71 -27.70 7.04
C GLY A 46 -7.42 -27.50 7.83
N ASP A 47 -6.34 -28.12 7.36
CA ASP A 47 -4.98 -27.87 7.86
C ASP A 47 -4.39 -26.67 7.09
N TYR A 48 -3.98 -25.63 7.81
CA TYR A 48 -3.43 -24.39 7.22
C TYR A 48 -2.04 -24.10 7.76
N ALA A 49 -1.09 -23.74 6.90
CA ALA A 49 0.26 -23.33 7.28
C ALA A 49 0.86 -22.36 6.25
N ASP A 50 1.97 -21.74 6.61
CA ASP A 50 2.82 -20.89 5.78
C ASP A 50 2.24 -19.50 5.43
N MET A 51 3.16 -18.61 5.11
CA MET A 51 2.86 -17.28 4.59
C MET A 51 3.22 -17.20 3.11
N TRP A 52 2.19 -17.10 2.27
CA TRP A 52 2.37 -16.99 0.83
C TRP A 52 2.48 -15.54 0.40
N VAL A 53 3.43 -15.23 -0.49
CA VAL A 53 3.67 -13.88 -1.00
C VAL A 53 3.58 -13.90 -2.51
N PHE A 54 2.60 -13.18 -3.08
CA PHE A 54 2.55 -12.98 -4.53
C PHE A 54 3.64 -12.02 -4.96
N CYS A 55 4.61 -12.53 -5.69
CA CYS A 55 5.71 -11.76 -6.22
C CYS A 55 5.34 -11.26 -7.62
N GLU A 56 4.82 -10.03 -7.71
CA GLU A 56 4.46 -9.41 -8.98
C GLU A 56 5.70 -9.12 -9.83
N THR A 57 5.58 -9.45 -11.11
CA THR A 57 6.60 -9.25 -12.14
C THR A 57 6.09 -8.30 -13.21
N GLN A 58 6.96 -7.43 -13.73
CA GLN A 58 6.64 -6.58 -14.87
C GLN A 58 7.82 -6.50 -15.84
N GLY A 59 7.60 -6.94 -17.08
CA GLY A 59 8.63 -6.87 -18.12
C GLY A 59 9.85 -7.76 -17.86
N GLY A 60 9.64 -8.92 -17.23
CA GLY A 60 10.70 -9.87 -16.88
C GLY A 60 11.50 -9.49 -15.63
N GLU A 61 11.03 -8.50 -14.85
CA GLU A 61 11.68 -8.04 -13.62
C GLU A 61 10.71 -8.19 -12.43
N LEU A 62 11.23 -8.61 -11.27
CA LEU A 62 10.50 -8.56 -10.01
C LEU A 62 10.32 -7.11 -9.56
N LEU A 63 9.08 -6.74 -9.23
CA LEU A 63 8.81 -5.41 -8.65
C LEU A 63 9.40 -5.27 -7.26
N GLU A 64 9.78 -4.05 -6.89
CA GLU A 64 10.40 -3.74 -5.59
C GLU A 64 9.51 -4.13 -4.41
N VAL A 65 8.22 -3.81 -4.47
CA VAL A 65 7.23 -4.22 -3.45
C VAL A 65 7.19 -5.73 -3.20
N SER A 66 7.49 -6.56 -4.21
CA SER A 66 7.59 -8.01 -4.03
C SER A 66 8.74 -8.38 -3.07
N LYS A 67 9.86 -7.66 -3.17
CA LYS A 67 11.06 -7.82 -2.33
C LYS A 67 10.82 -7.31 -0.92
N GLU A 68 10.14 -6.16 -0.79
CA GLU A 68 9.69 -5.60 0.49
C GLU A 68 8.80 -6.58 1.26
N MET A 69 7.79 -7.14 0.57
CA MET A 69 6.85 -8.09 1.17
C MET A 69 7.53 -9.40 1.59
N LEU A 70 8.47 -9.93 0.80
CA LEU A 70 9.26 -11.11 1.17
C LEU A 70 10.05 -10.85 2.45
N GLY A 71 10.70 -9.69 2.55
CA GLY A 71 11.41 -9.29 3.77
C GLY A 71 10.50 -9.19 4.99
N LYS A 72 9.33 -8.55 4.85
CA LYS A 72 8.34 -8.49 5.92
C LYS A 72 7.81 -9.88 6.29
N ALA A 73 7.53 -10.73 5.31
CA ALA A 73 7.03 -12.09 5.54
C ALA A 73 8.05 -12.93 6.31
N ARG A 74 9.34 -12.86 5.95
CA ARG A 74 10.43 -13.53 6.68
C ARG A 74 10.48 -13.08 8.14
N ALA A 75 10.45 -11.78 8.40
CA ALA A 75 10.43 -11.25 9.76
C ALA A 75 9.20 -11.71 10.55
N LEU A 76 8.03 -11.82 9.91
CA LEU A 76 6.81 -12.32 10.55
C LEU A 76 6.90 -13.82 10.88
N MET A 77 7.43 -14.64 9.97
CA MET A 77 7.58 -16.08 10.21
C MET A 77 8.69 -16.41 11.22
N ASP A 78 9.76 -15.62 11.27
CA ASP A 78 10.78 -15.73 12.33
C ASP A 78 10.17 -15.44 13.72
N GLN A 79 9.40 -14.36 13.85
CA GLN A 79 8.71 -14.04 15.10
C GLN A 79 7.64 -15.08 15.45
N PHE A 80 6.96 -15.62 14.43
CA PHE A 80 5.97 -16.68 14.61
C PHE A 80 6.58 -17.94 15.23
N GLU A 81 7.77 -18.37 14.78
CA GLU A 81 8.49 -19.49 15.39
C GLU A 81 8.83 -19.21 16.86
N GLU A 82 9.29 -17.99 17.18
CA GLU A 82 9.59 -17.59 18.55
C GLU A 82 8.37 -17.61 19.47
N ASP A 83 7.22 -17.12 18.97
CA ASP A 83 6.00 -16.94 19.76
C ASP A 83 5.20 -18.24 19.92
N TYR A 84 5.14 -19.07 18.87
CA TYR A 84 4.30 -20.27 18.83
C TYR A 84 5.08 -21.58 18.86
N GLY A 85 6.39 -21.56 18.59
CA GLY A 85 7.24 -22.76 18.55
C GLY A 85 6.99 -23.67 17.34
N ASP A 86 6.25 -23.17 16.34
CA ASP A 86 5.96 -23.83 15.08
C ASP A 86 6.76 -23.14 13.96
N GLU A 87 7.50 -23.92 13.18
CA GLU A 87 8.23 -23.44 11.99
C GLU A 87 7.28 -23.51 10.79
N GLU A 88 6.95 -22.36 10.21
CA GLU A 88 6.14 -22.23 8.99
C GLU A 88 6.95 -21.44 7.94
N ASP A 89 6.83 -21.82 6.67
CA ASP A 89 7.67 -21.31 5.59
C ASP A 89 7.15 -19.98 5.01
N VAL A 90 8.07 -19.18 4.47
CA VAL A 90 7.73 -18.11 3.52
C VAL A 90 7.72 -18.70 2.11
N VAL A 91 6.55 -18.71 1.49
CA VAL A 91 6.35 -19.24 0.13
C VAL A 91 6.16 -18.09 -0.84
N ALA A 92 7.18 -17.79 -1.65
CA ALA A 92 7.01 -16.93 -2.81
C ALA A 92 6.20 -17.65 -3.87
N PHE A 93 5.24 -16.97 -4.49
CA PHE A 93 4.58 -17.48 -5.68
C PHE A 93 4.45 -16.44 -6.78
N LEU A 94 4.69 -16.85 -8.01
CA LEU A 94 4.72 -15.97 -9.18
C LEU A 94 4.27 -16.70 -10.45
N MET A 95 3.76 -15.96 -11.42
CA MET A 95 3.45 -16.50 -12.75
C MET A 95 3.64 -15.45 -13.83
N GLY A 96 4.11 -15.92 -14.98
CA GLY A 96 4.53 -15.05 -16.08
C GLY A 96 5.27 -15.83 -17.17
N ASP A 97 6.12 -15.12 -17.90
CA ASP A 97 7.02 -15.65 -18.92
C ASP A 97 8.45 -15.64 -18.37
N ASP A 98 9.19 -16.74 -18.53
CA ASP A 98 10.60 -16.91 -18.09
C ASP A 98 10.80 -16.62 -16.59
N CYS A 99 10.04 -17.33 -15.75
CA CYS A 99 9.92 -17.07 -14.30
C CYS A 99 10.93 -17.81 -13.42
N GLU A 100 11.62 -18.85 -13.92
CA GLU A 100 12.51 -19.68 -13.12
C GLU A 100 13.59 -18.85 -12.40
N GLY A 101 14.26 -17.94 -13.14
CA GLY A 101 15.28 -17.06 -12.56
C GLY A 101 14.73 -16.06 -11.54
N LEU A 102 13.49 -15.61 -11.72
CA LEU A 102 12.82 -14.74 -10.75
C LEU A 102 12.41 -15.51 -9.49
N ALA A 103 12.04 -16.79 -9.62
CA ALA A 103 11.77 -17.66 -8.47
C ALA A 103 13.03 -17.85 -7.61
N GLU A 104 14.19 -18.06 -8.24
CA GLU A 104 15.49 -18.10 -7.54
C GLU A 104 15.81 -16.76 -6.85
N GLU A 105 15.52 -15.62 -7.50
CA GLU A 105 15.68 -14.29 -6.88
C GLU A 105 14.81 -14.14 -5.63
N CYS A 106 13.57 -14.63 -5.63
CA CYS A 106 12.70 -14.61 -4.45
C CYS A 106 13.31 -15.34 -3.24
N ILE A 107 14.01 -16.46 -3.46
CA ILE A 107 14.72 -17.18 -2.40
C ILE A 107 15.78 -16.28 -1.76
N ALA A 108 16.57 -15.57 -2.57
CA ALA A 108 17.60 -14.65 -2.07
C ALA A 108 17.02 -13.50 -1.22
N TYR A 109 15.75 -13.14 -1.43
CA TYR A 109 15.03 -12.12 -0.66
C TYR A 109 14.24 -12.68 0.54
N GLY A 110 14.45 -13.94 0.93
CA GLY A 110 13.95 -14.49 2.18
C GLY A 110 12.86 -15.56 2.05
N ALA A 111 12.45 -15.94 0.84
CA ALA A 111 11.58 -17.11 0.67
C ALA A 111 12.34 -18.40 1.03
N ASP A 112 11.62 -19.39 1.58
CA ASP A 112 12.09 -20.77 1.78
C ASP A 112 11.72 -21.64 0.58
N VAL A 113 10.54 -21.37 -0.01
CA VAL A 113 10.02 -22.03 -1.20
C VAL A 113 9.59 -20.97 -2.22
N ALA A 114 9.90 -21.17 -3.49
CA ALA A 114 9.42 -20.35 -4.60
C ALA A 114 8.66 -21.21 -5.61
N VAL A 115 7.34 -21.02 -5.69
CA VAL A 115 6.45 -21.72 -6.61
C VAL A 115 6.17 -20.83 -7.82
N TYR A 116 6.57 -21.26 -9.01
CA TYR A 116 6.37 -20.46 -10.22
C TYR A 116 5.56 -21.21 -11.28
N HIS A 117 4.85 -20.47 -12.12
CA HIS A 117 4.23 -21.02 -13.32
C HIS A 117 4.63 -20.22 -14.55
N ASP A 118 5.21 -20.92 -15.52
CA ASP A 118 5.78 -20.34 -16.73
C ASP A 118 4.87 -20.61 -17.93
N ASP A 119 4.42 -19.54 -18.58
CA ASP A 119 3.66 -19.60 -19.83
C ASP A 119 3.83 -18.29 -20.60
N GLU A 120 4.31 -18.35 -21.84
CA GLU A 120 4.54 -17.18 -22.71
C GLU A 120 3.30 -16.28 -22.88
N ARG A 121 2.09 -16.83 -22.71
CA ARG A 121 0.83 -16.07 -22.79
C ARG A 121 0.59 -15.19 -21.55
N LEU A 122 1.41 -15.35 -20.51
CA LEU A 122 1.40 -14.59 -19.27
C LEU A 122 2.51 -13.54 -19.22
N GLU A 123 3.16 -13.21 -20.35
CA GLU A 123 4.10 -12.07 -20.42
C GLU A 123 3.52 -10.78 -19.83
N ARG A 124 2.18 -10.65 -19.86
CA ARG A 124 1.43 -9.53 -19.29
C ARG A 124 0.27 -9.99 -18.43
N PHE A 125 0.00 -9.18 -17.41
CA PHE A 125 -1.10 -9.42 -16.47
C PHE A 125 -2.44 -9.54 -17.18
N LEU A 126 -3.11 -10.67 -16.97
CA LEU A 126 -4.44 -10.96 -17.44
C LEU A 126 -5.28 -11.52 -16.29
N HIS A 127 -6.37 -10.82 -15.98
CA HIS A 127 -7.19 -11.11 -14.80
C HIS A 127 -7.58 -12.59 -14.63
N LYS A 128 -8.14 -13.21 -15.68
CA LYS A 128 -8.70 -14.56 -15.59
C LYS A 128 -7.63 -15.64 -15.35
N PRO A 129 -6.59 -15.78 -16.20
CA PRO A 129 -5.58 -16.81 -15.97
C PRO A 129 -4.83 -16.59 -14.67
N TYR A 130 -4.41 -15.35 -14.34
CA TYR A 130 -3.71 -15.09 -13.08
C TYR A 130 -4.54 -15.48 -11.84
N THR A 131 -5.83 -15.15 -11.82
CA THR A 131 -6.72 -15.53 -10.71
C THR A 131 -6.81 -17.04 -10.55
N GLU A 132 -7.04 -17.76 -11.64
CA GLU A 132 -7.25 -19.22 -11.59
C GLU A 132 -5.97 -19.96 -11.24
N ILE A 133 -4.82 -19.55 -11.80
CA ILE A 133 -3.52 -20.13 -11.49
C ILE A 133 -3.19 -19.90 -10.00
N ALA A 134 -3.31 -18.66 -9.51
CA ALA A 134 -3.03 -18.35 -8.12
C ALA A 134 -3.94 -19.13 -7.15
N ALA A 135 -5.23 -19.24 -7.46
CA ALA A 135 -6.17 -20.02 -6.65
C ALA A 135 -5.89 -21.54 -6.73
N HIS A 136 -5.42 -22.04 -7.87
CA HIS A 136 -5.01 -23.45 -8.05
C HIS A 136 -3.76 -23.77 -7.22
N MET A 137 -2.73 -22.91 -7.29
CA MET A 137 -1.53 -23.02 -6.45
C MET A 137 -1.87 -22.98 -4.95
N ALA A 138 -2.70 -22.03 -4.51
CA ALA A 138 -3.10 -21.91 -3.11
C ALA A 138 -3.82 -23.18 -2.61
N ARG A 139 -4.63 -23.83 -3.44
CA ARG A 139 -5.28 -25.11 -3.10
C ARG A 139 -4.33 -26.32 -3.15
N GLY A 140 -3.04 -26.12 -3.41
CA GLY A 140 -2.04 -27.18 -3.52
C GLY A 140 -2.21 -28.05 -4.76
N GLU A 141 -2.91 -27.57 -5.79
CA GLU A 141 -3.10 -28.29 -7.03
C GLU A 141 -1.93 -28.00 -8.00
N GLY A 142 -1.41 -29.02 -8.71
CA GLY A 142 -0.41 -28.86 -9.79
C GLY A 142 1.07 -28.72 -9.40
N THR A 143 1.88 -29.77 -9.58
CA THR A 143 3.36 -29.74 -9.42
C THR A 143 4.04 -30.81 -10.29
N VAL A 144 5.23 -30.51 -10.85
CA VAL A 144 6.03 -31.47 -11.64
C VAL A 144 6.91 -32.34 -10.73
N GLU A 145 7.08 -33.62 -11.11
CA GLU A 145 7.87 -34.68 -10.45
C GLU A 145 8.57 -34.33 -9.10
N SER A 146 8.03 -34.90 -8.00
CA SER A 146 8.75 -35.32 -6.77
C SER A 146 8.77 -34.49 -5.47
N THR A 147 7.71 -33.79 -5.07
CA THR A 147 7.72 -33.21 -3.71
C THR A 147 6.41 -33.29 -2.92
N ASP A 148 6.48 -34.00 -1.79
CA ASP A 148 5.75 -33.71 -0.55
C ASP A 148 6.28 -32.37 0.03
N TRP A 149 6.34 -31.28 -0.76
CA TRP A 149 6.89 -30.00 -0.26
C TRP A 149 5.92 -29.29 0.68
N ARG A 150 4.65 -29.69 0.63
CA ARG A 150 3.56 -29.11 1.38
C ARG A 150 2.62 -30.21 1.85
N GLU A 151 2.32 -30.20 3.14
CA GLU A 151 1.44 -31.16 3.83
C GLU A 151 0.23 -30.48 4.48
N TYR A 152 -0.29 -29.40 3.88
CA TYR A 152 -1.47 -28.64 4.35
C TYR A 152 -2.42 -28.27 3.21
N ASP A 153 -3.70 -28.06 3.51
CA ASP A 153 -4.76 -27.92 2.52
C ASP A 153 -4.79 -26.55 1.82
N GLU A 154 -4.63 -25.45 2.57
CA GLU A 154 -4.58 -24.05 2.08
C GLU A 154 -3.57 -23.21 2.88
N PRO A 155 -3.00 -22.11 2.34
CA PRO A 155 -2.06 -21.29 3.09
C PRO A 155 -2.72 -20.70 4.35
N ARG A 156 -1.94 -20.46 5.40
CA ARG A 156 -2.45 -19.73 6.56
C ARG A 156 -2.65 -18.26 6.21
N TYR A 157 -1.67 -17.66 5.56
CA TYR A 157 -1.65 -16.26 5.16
C TYR A 157 -1.34 -16.10 3.66
N ILE A 158 -1.89 -15.06 3.05
CA ILE A 158 -1.52 -14.69 1.67
C ILE A 158 -1.37 -13.17 1.54
N LEU A 159 -0.23 -12.74 1.00
CA LEU A 159 0.12 -11.34 0.79
C LEU A 159 0.16 -11.03 -0.70
N PHE A 160 -0.37 -9.86 -1.07
CA PHE A 160 -0.31 -9.33 -2.42
C PHE A 160 0.23 -7.90 -2.38
N PRO A 161 0.86 -7.41 -3.45
CA PRO A 161 1.21 -6.00 -3.54
C PRO A 161 -0.07 -5.19 -3.84
N ALA A 162 -0.22 -4.01 -3.25
CA ALA A 162 -1.35 -3.13 -3.50
C ALA A 162 -1.15 -2.23 -4.74
N THR A 163 -0.57 -2.80 -5.80
CA THR A 163 -0.47 -2.18 -7.14
C THR A 163 -1.84 -2.18 -7.83
N ASN A 164 -1.91 -1.61 -9.03
CA ASN A 164 -3.12 -1.70 -9.86
C ASN A 164 -3.51 -3.15 -10.16
N ASN A 165 -2.54 -4.01 -10.48
CA ASN A 165 -2.79 -5.42 -10.77
C ASN A 165 -3.02 -6.22 -9.50
N GLY A 166 -2.18 -6.04 -8.48
CA GLY A 166 -2.24 -6.80 -7.24
C GLY A 166 -3.51 -6.53 -6.42
N ARG A 167 -4.07 -5.31 -6.46
CA ARG A 167 -5.40 -5.02 -5.89
C ARG A 167 -6.52 -5.80 -6.59
N ASP A 168 -6.46 -5.94 -7.91
CA ASP A 168 -7.45 -6.70 -8.65
C ASP A 168 -7.27 -8.22 -8.43
N LEU A 169 -6.03 -8.71 -8.47
CA LEU A 169 -5.71 -10.11 -8.27
C LEU A 169 -6.09 -10.58 -6.86
N SER A 170 -5.66 -9.86 -5.82
CA SER A 170 -5.96 -10.22 -4.43
C SER A 170 -7.47 -10.33 -4.17
N ALA A 171 -8.26 -9.38 -4.68
CA ALA A 171 -9.71 -9.40 -4.53
C ALA A 171 -10.35 -10.63 -5.20
N LYS A 172 -9.89 -10.99 -6.40
CA LYS A 172 -10.42 -12.13 -7.14
C LYS A 172 -9.96 -13.47 -6.55
N VAL A 173 -8.70 -13.60 -6.20
CA VAL A 173 -8.15 -14.82 -5.57
C VAL A 173 -8.84 -15.07 -4.23
N GLN A 174 -8.97 -14.06 -3.37
CA GLN A 174 -9.66 -14.23 -2.09
C GLN A 174 -11.16 -14.53 -2.26
N ALA A 175 -11.81 -14.02 -3.31
CA ALA A 175 -13.18 -14.41 -3.62
C ALA A 175 -13.28 -15.88 -4.09
N GLU A 176 -12.33 -16.37 -4.89
CA GLU A 176 -12.27 -17.77 -5.33
C GLU A 176 -11.97 -18.73 -4.16
N LEU A 177 -11.10 -18.31 -3.23
CA LEU A 177 -10.76 -19.07 -2.01
C LEU A 177 -11.80 -18.91 -0.88
N ASP A 178 -12.85 -18.13 -1.10
CA ASP A 178 -13.87 -17.82 -0.08
C ASP A 178 -13.33 -17.16 1.20
N SER A 179 -12.24 -16.39 1.14
CA SER A 179 -11.59 -15.84 2.33
C SER A 179 -11.72 -14.32 2.45
N GLY A 180 -11.24 -13.77 3.57
CA GLY A 180 -11.22 -12.33 3.83
C GLY A 180 -9.96 -11.65 3.27
N LEU A 181 -10.12 -10.41 2.82
CA LEU A 181 -9.03 -9.55 2.35
C LEU A 181 -9.05 -8.21 3.07
N ALA A 182 -7.93 -7.79 3.64
CA ALA A 182 -7.68 -6.40 4.00
C ALA A 182 -6.81 -5.74 2.92
N SER A 183 -7.38 -4.79 2.17
CA SER A 183 -6.62 -4.07 1.15
C SER A 183 -5.82 -2.90 1.74
N ASP A 184 -4.78 -2.47 1.03
CA ASP A 184 -3.95 -1.30 1.35
C ASP A 184 -3.42 -1.26 2.78
N CYS A 185 -2.79 -2.35 3.23
CA CYS A 185 -2.17 -2.43 4.54
C CYS A 185 -0.82 -1.71 4.54
N SER A 186 -0.57 -0.92 5.58
CA SER A 186 0.69 -0.22 5.83
C SER A 186 1.56 -0.95 6.86
N ASP A 187 0.99 -1.87 7.64
CA ASP A 187 1.75 -2.68 8.59
C ASP A 187 1.03 -4.01 8.87
N LEU A 188 1.80 -5.01 9.27
CA LEU A 188 1.37 -6.39 9.52
C LEU A 188 2.08 -6.93 10.78
N PHE A 189 1.35 -7.66 11.61
CA PHE A 189 1.88 -8.43 12.74
C PHE A 189 0.97 -9.62 13.06
N ILE A 190 1.49 -10.63 13.76
CA ILE A 190 0.72 -11.84 14.11
C ILE A 190 0.62 -11.93 15.62
N GLU A 191 -0.61 -12.03 16.14
CA GLU A 191 -0.88 -12.10 17.58
C GLU A 191 -2.10 -12.99 17.87
N GLU A 192 -2.29 -13.32 19.15
CA GLU A 192 -3.56 -13.88 19.63
C GLU A 192 -4.62 -12.78 19.80
N ASN A 193 -5.89 -13.12 19.61
CA ASN A 193 -7.00 -12.20 19.75
C ASN A 193 -8.14 -12.80 20.59
N GLU A 194 -8.61 -12.06 21.62
CA GLU A 194 -9.76 -12.46 22.41
C GLU A 194 -11.06 -11.89 21.80
N VAL A 195 -11.94 -12.77 21.32
CA VAL A 195 -13.24 -12.41 20.76
C VAL A 195 -14.40 -12.81 21.66
N SER A 196 -15.40 -11.93 21.74
CA SER A 196 -16.65 -12.16 22.50
C SER A 196 -17.92 -11.98 21.66
N ASN A 197 -17.77 -11.67 20.36
CA ASN A 197 -18.89 -11.51 19.46
C ASN A 197 -19.58 -12.87 19.25
N PRO A 198 -20.90 -13.02 19.54
CA PRO A 198 -21.62 -14.28 19.38
C PRO A 198 -21.52 -14.89 17.98
N VAL A 199 -21.34 -14.07 16.94
CA VAL A 199 -21.15 -14.55 15.56
C VAL A 199 -19.83 -15.33 15.39
N LYS A 200 -18.80 -14.95 16.16
CA LYS A 200 -17.48 -15.59 16.15
C LYS A 200 -17.35 -16.70 17.18
N THR A 201 -18.04 -16.57 18.31
CA THR A 201 -17.97 -17.55 19.41
C THR A 201 -19.04 -18.63 19.33
N GLY A 202 -20.09 -18.44 18.52
CA GLY A 202 -21.25 -19.34 18.41
C GLY A 202 -22.26 -19.20 19.53
N GLU A 203 -21.84 -18.66 20.68
CA GLU A 203 -22.67 -18.53 21.88
C GLU A 203 -22.54 -17.14 22.54
N PRO A 204 -23.66 -16.50 22.93
CA PRO A 204 -23.62 -15.24 23.67
C PRO A 204 -22.94 -15.35 25.03
N GLY A 205 -22.07 -14.39 25.33
CA GLY A 205 -21.40 -14.27 26.64
C GLY A 205 -20.18 -15.19 26.81
N VAL A 206 -19.81 -15.95 25.78
CA VAL A 206 -18.56 -16.71 25.72
C VAL A 206 -17.44 -15.83 25.16
N LYS A 207 -16.23 -16.01 25.70
CA LYS A 207 -15.00 -15.45 25.14
C LYS A 207 -14.17 -16.60 24.56
N LYS A 208 -13.60 -16.39 23.39
CA LYS A 208 -12.70 -17.34 22.72
C LYS A 208 -11.41 -16.61 22.36
N THR A 209 -10.27 -17.20 22.68
CA THR A 209 -8.97 -16.76 22.15
C THR A 209 -8.75 -17.45 20.81
N VAL A 210 -8.42 -16.67 19.79
CA VAL A 210 -8.00 -17.15 18.47
C VAL A 210 -6.53 -16.83 18.36
N GLU A 211 -5.69 -17.85 18.22
CA GLU A 211 -4.24 -17.70 18.07
C GLU A 211 -3.88 -17.48 16.59
N LYS A 212 -2.64 -17.05 16.32
CA LYS A 212 -2.10 -16.96 14.95
C LYS A 212 -2.93 -16.05 14.03
N VAL A 213 -3.43 -14.92 14.53
CA VAL A 213 -4.24 -13.98 13.75
C VAL A 213 -3.33 -12.95 13.08
N LEU A 214 -3.46 -12.79 11.76
CA LEU A 214 -2.79 -11.71 11.03
C LEU A 214 -3.54 -10.39 11.28
N HIS A 215 -2.86 -9.48 11.96
CA HIS A 215 -3.33 -8.13 12.22
C HIS A 215 -2.92 -7.22 11.06
N MET A 216 -3.91 -6.77 10.30
CA MET A 216 -3.71 -6.04 9.04
C MET A 216 -4.02 -4.56 9.26
N LYS A 217 -2.99 -3.78 9.58
CA LYS A 217 -3.12 -2.34 9.85
C LYS A 217 -3.17 -1.58 8.53
N ARG A 218 -4.20 -0.77 8.34
CA ARG A 218 -4.39 0.05 7.14
C ARG A 218 -4.84 1.48 7.47
N PRO A 219 -4.45 2.47 6.66
CA PRO A 219 -5.10 3.77 6.66
C PRO A 219 -6.52 3.66 6.09
N ASP A 220 -7.47 4.29 6.77
CA ASP A 220 -8.84 4.49 6.34
C ASP A 220 -9.15 5.98 6.24
N PHE A 221 -10.22 6.31 5.52
CA PHE A 221 -10.66 7.70 5.29
C PHE A 221 -9.52 8.61 4.80
N SER A 222 -8.76 8.17 3.79
CA SER A 222 -7.62 8.93 3.25
C SER A 222 -6.51 9.23 4.28
N GLY A 223 -6.28 8.32 5.23
CA GLY A 223 -5.19 8.42 6.22
C GLY A 223 -5.58 9.09 7.53
N PHE A 224 -6.80 9.60 7.68
CA PHE A 224 -7.26 10.24 8.93
C PHE A 224 -7.48 9.25 10.08
N GLU A 225 -7.69 7.97 9.78
CA GLU A 225 -7.91 6.92 10.76
C GLU A 225 -7.06 5.71 10.39
N TYR A 226 -6.59 4.98 11.40
CA TYR A 226 -5.94 3.69 11.20
C TYR A 226 -6.79 2.60 11.84
N SER A 227 -7.10 1.58 11.05
CA SER A 227 -7.83 0.40 11.50
C SER A 227 -6.92 -0.82 11.42
N THR A 228 -7.05 -1.73 12.39
CA THR A 228 -6.51 -3.08 12.29
C THR A 228 -7.64 -4.02 11.93
N ILE A 229 -7.56 -4.61 10.75
CA ILE A 229 -8.54 -5.56 10.23
C ILE A 229 -8.08 -6.98 10.56
N LEU A 230 -9.01 -7.83 10.96
CA LEU A 230 -8.77 -9.23 11.30
C LEU A 230 -9.63 -10.13 10.43
N CYS A 231 -9.05 -11.21 9.91
CA CYS A 231 -9.79 -12.27 9.25
C CYS A 231 -9.92 -13.44 10.23
N LEU A 232 -11.10 -13.62 10.81
CA LEU A 232 -11.34 -14.59 11.88
C LEU A 232 -12.37 -15.62 11.44
N ASP A 233 -12.19 -16.87 11.87
CA ASP A 233 -13.13 -17.94 11.62
C ASP A 233 -14.50 -17.72 12.29
N ASN A 234 -15.51 -18.34 11.71
CA ASN A 234 -16.80 -18.55 12.37
C ASN A 234 -16.86 -19.99 12.90
N PRO A 235 -17.76 -20.30 13.85
CA PRO A 235 -17.87 -21.64 14.43
C PRO A 235 -18.07 -22.77 13.41
N ASP A 236 -18.76 -22.49 12.30
CA ASP A 236 -19.10 -23.47 11.27
C ASP A 236 -18.39 -23.19 9.94
N ARG A 237 -17.38 -22.30 9.92
CA ARG A 237 -16.71 -21.90 8.68
C ARG A 237 -15.35 -21.24 8.91
N ASP A 238 -14.36 -21.75 8.20
CA ASP A 238 -13.00 -21.23 8.17
C ASP A 238 -12.88 -20.08 7.14
N PHE A 239 -11.99 -19.13 7.39
CA PHE A 239 -11.62 -18.04 6.49
C PHE A 239 -10.10 -18.04 6.30
N HIS A 240 -9.63 -18.97 5.46
CA HIS A 240 -8.23 -19.09 5.08
C HIS A 240 -8.08 -19.08 3.55
N PRO A 241 -6.94 -18.57 3.03
CA PRO A 241 -5.87 -17.87 3.75
C PRO A 241 -6.33 -16.50 4.25
N GLN A 242 -5.81 -16.03 5.39
CA GLN A 242 -6.04 -14.64 5.83
C GLN A 242 -5.25 -13.71 4.89
N GLY A 243 -5.96 -12.92 4.09
CA GLY A 243 -5.34 -12.18 2.99
C GLY A 243 -5.14 -10.70 3.27
N ALA A 244 -3.98 -10.18 2.86
CA ALA A 244 -3.70 -8.75 2.86
C ALA A 244 -3.11 -8.30 1.53
N SER A 245 -3.38 -7.05 1.13
CA SER A 245 -2.56 -6.38 0.12
C SER A 245 -1.73 -5.26 0.77
N VAL A 246 -0.45 -5.15 0.46
CA VAL A 246 0.51 -4.24 1.10
C VAL A 246 0.79 -3.03 0.22
N ILE A 247 0.75 -1.82 0.77
CA ILE A 247 1.10 -0.59 0.05
C ILE A 247 2.60 -0.62 -0.33
N PRO A 248 2.97 -0.44 -1.61
CA PRO A 248 4.38 -0.32 -2.01
C PRO A 248 5.13 0.73 -1.20
N GLY A 249 6.37 0.45 -0.80
CA GLY A 249 7.20 1.32 0.02
C GLY A 249 6.87 1.28 1.53
N SER A 250 5.96 0.41 1.97
CA SER A 250 5.64 0.31 3.41
C SER A 250 6.73 -0.39 4.22
N PHE A 251 7.54 -1.22 3.58
CA PHE A 251 8.58 -2.02 4.22
C PHE A 251 9.88 -1.90 3.45
N GLU A 252 11.00 -2.09 4.14
CA GLU A 252 12.31 -2.13 3.51
C GLU A 252 12.58 -3.56 2.99
N PRO A 253 13.09 -3.73 1.76
CA PRO A 253 13.49 -5.05 1.26
C PRO A 253 14.72 -5.55 2.02
N LEU A 254 14.83 -6.87 2.17
CA LEU A 254 16.07 -7.48 2.67
C LEU A 254 17.22 -7.27 1.67
N GLU A 255 18.44 -7.16 2.17
CA GLU A 255 19.62 -7.32 1.31
C GLU A 255 19.62 -8.75 0.75
N PRO A 256 19.76 -8.93 -0.57
CA PRO A 256 19.68 -10.26 -1.17
C PRO A 256 20.84 -11.14 -0.72
N ASP A 257 20.54 -12.34 -0.24
CA ASP A 257 21.53 -13.36 0.11
C ASP A 257 21.61 -14.42 -0.99
N SER A 258 22.64 -14.32 -1.83
CA SER A 258 22.88 -15.29 -2.90
C SER A 258 23.30 -16.68 -2.43
N ASP A 259 23.69 -16.82 -1.16
CA ASP A 259 24.08 -18.11 -0.57
C ASP A 259 22.88 -18.81 0.10
N ARG A 260 21.70 -18.17 0.17
CA ARG A 260 20.49 -18.76 0.73
C ARG A 260 20.01 -19.93 -0.12
N GLU A 261 19.82 -21.08 0.51
CA GLU A 261 19.25 -22.28 -0.12
C GLU A 261 17.74 -22.30 0.11
N GLY A 262 16.98 -22.62 -0.93
CA GLY A 262 15.53 -22.75 -0.89
C GLY A 262 15.02 -23.69 -1.98
N LEU A 263 13.75 -24.07 -1.90
CA LEU A 263 13.12 -24.97 -2.85
C LEU A 263 12.44 -24.19 -3.98
N VAL A 264 12.87 -24.39 -5.21
CA VAL A 264 12.17 -23.86 -6.39
C VAL A 264 11.25 -24.96 -6.95
N VAL A 265 9.97 -24.63 -7.12
CA VAL A 265 8.92 -25.57 -7.56
C VAL A 265 8.24 -25.02 -8.81
N GLU A 266 8.30 -25.78 -9.90
CA GLU A 266 7.51 -25.51 -11.10
C GLU A 266 6.09 -26.06 -10.91
N HIS A 267 5.12 -25.18 -11.06
CA HIS A 267 3.70 -25.48 -11.04
C HIS A 267 3.20 -25.77 -12.46
N GLU A 268 2.52 -26.91 -12.64
CA GLU A 268 1.91 -27.31 -13.91
C GLU A 268 0.39 -27.39 -13.78
N MET A 269 -0.31 -26.86 -14.80
CA MET A 269 -1.73 -27.06 -14.98
C MET A 269 -2.11 -26.96 -16.45
N ASP A 270 -3.19 -27.64 -16.85
CA ASP A 270 -3.79 -27.43 -18.15
C ASP A 270 -4.52 -26.07 -18.17
N ILE A 271 -3.98 -25.07 -18.88
CA ILE A 271 -4.60 -23.74 -18.99
C ILE A 271 -5.56 -23.71 -20.20
N PRO A 272 -6.88 -23.53 -19.97
CA PRO A 272 -7.86 -23.46 -21.05
C PRO A 272 -7.68 -22.21 -21.93
N ASP A 273 -7.74 -22.39 -23.26
CA ASP A 273 -7.70 -21.28 -24.23
C ASP A 273 -8.81 -20.25 -23.99
N ASP A 274 -9.95 -20.67 -23.44
CA ASP A 274 -11.10 -19.79 -23.20
C ASP A 274 -10.90 -18.83 -22.03
N TRP A 275 -9.78 -18.90 -21.30
CA TRP A 275 -9.39 -17.89 -20.31
C TRP A 275 -8.79 -16.64 -20.95
N PHE A 276 -8.18 -16.77 -22.13
CA PHE A 276 -7.53 -15.69 -22.87
C PHE A 276 -8.53 -14.95 -23.77
N ARG A 277 -9.61 -14.43 -23.17
CA ARG A 277 -10.65 -13.65 -23.87
C ARG A 277 -10.29 -12.18 -24.08
N VAL A 278 -9.29 -11.72 -23.34
CA VAL A 278 -8.76 -10.36 -23.40
C VAL A 278 -7.41 -10.42 -24.07
N GLU A 279 -7.21 -9.60 -25.09
CA GLU A 279 -5.97 -9.47 -25.85
C GLU A 279 -5.40 -8.06 -25.60
N ILE A 280 -4.14 -8.00 -25.17
CA ILE A 280 -3.41 -6.75 -25.03
C ILE A 280 -2.82 -6.43 -26.40
N THR A 281 -3.36 -5.41 -27.06
CA THR A 281 -3.01 -5.06 -28.44
C THR A 281 -1.82 -4.11 -28.55
N ASP A 282 -1.70 -3.20 -27.58
CA ASP A 282 -0.62 -2.22 -27.47
C ASP A 282 -0.33 -1.96 -25.98
N TYR A 283 0.92 -1.61 -25.69
CA TYR A 283 1.34 -1.11 -24.38
C TYR A 283 2.50 -0.13 -24.58
N ASP A 284 2.60 0.83 -23.67
CA ASP A 284 3.73 1.74 -23.58
C ASP A 284 4.36 1.57 -22.20
N ARG A 285 5.68 1.42 -22.14
CA ARG A 285 6.41 1.68 -20.90
C ARG A 285 6.49 3.20 -20.83
N LEU A 286 5.67 3.81 -19.97
CA LEU A 286 5.87 5.21 -19.63
C LEU A 286 7.32 5.30 -19.13
N GLU A 287 8.10 6.26 -19.66
CA GLU A 287 9.33 6.65 -18.99
C GLU A 287 8.94 6.93 -17.54
N ALA A 288 9.66 6.35 -16.57
CA ALA A 288 9.33 6.50 -15.16
C ALA A 288 9.07 7.99 -14.92
N GLY A 289 7.83 8.32 -14.53
CA GLY A 289 7.55 9.68 -14.09
C GLY A 289 8.55 10.01 -13.00
N ILE A 290 8.98 11.26 -12.94
CA ILE A 290 9.89 11.69 -11.87
C ILE A 290 9.23 11.37 -10.53
N ASP A 291 9.80 10.47 -9.75
CA ASP A 291 9.37 10.20 -8.37
C ASP A 291 10.02 11.23 -7.46
N LEU A 292 9.20 11.95 -6.69
CA LEU A 292 9.67 12.93 -5.72
C LEU A 292 9.73 12.32 -4.31
N THR A 293 9.22 11.11 -4.13
CA THR A 293 9.21 10.41 -2.83
C THR A 293 10.57 9.80 -2.53
N GLY A 294 10.95 9.79 -1.25
CA GLY A 294 12.22 9.20 -0.81
C GLY A 294 13.45 10.12 -0.87
N HIS A 295 13.32 11.36 -1.32
CA HIS A 295 14.40 12.36 -1.27
C HIS A 295 14.46 13.08 0.08
N ASP A 296 15.67 13.27 0.62
CA ASP A 296 15.90 14.04 1.86
C ASP A 296 15.48 15.51 1.74
N VAL A 297 15.64 16.12 0.55
CA VAL A 297 15.31 17.53 0.29
C VAL A 297 14.42 17.71 -0.94
N ILE A 298 13.37 18.51 -0.81
CA ILE A 298 12.55 18.93 -1.96
C ILE A 298 12.59 20.44 -2.12
N VAL A 299 13.01 20.90 -3.31
CA VAL A 299 12.92 22.30 -3.72
C VAL A 299 11.67 22.48 -4.56
N CYS A 300 10.67 23.17 -4.04
CA CYS A 300 9.38 23.35 -4.71
C CYS A 300 9.18 24.77 -5.23
N LEU A 301 8.90 24.89 -6.54
CA LEU A 301 8.63 26.16 -7.19
C LEU A 301 7.13 26.45 -7.37
N GLY A 302 6.74 27.68 -7.03
CA GLY A 302 5.39 28.20 -7.22
C GLY A 302 5.27 29.20 -8.37
N ARG A 303 4.10 29.84 -8.49
CA ARG A 303 3.86 30.89 -9.52
C ARG A 303 4.73 32.13 -9.33
N GLY A 304 5.44 32.27 -8.21
CA GLY A 304 6.39 33.38 -8.00
C GLY A 304 7.45 33.50 -9.08
N ILE A 305 7.74 32.44 -9.86
CA ILE A 305 8.68 32.49 -10.99
C ILE A 305 8.14 33.27 -12.21
N ALA A 306 6.94 33.86 -12.14
CA ALA A 306 6.25 34.45 -13.28
C ALA A 306 7.04 35.53 -14.04
N ASP A 307 7.91 36.26 -13.35
CA ASP A 307 8.68 37.37 -13.94
C ASP A 307 9.72 36.86 -14.95
N ASP A 308 10.32 35.70 -14.67
CA ASP A 308 11.17 34.96 -15.62
C ASP A 308 11.07 33.45 -15.32
N PRO A 309 10.12 32.73 -15.96
CA PRO A 309 9.90 31.32 -15.68
C PRO A 309 11.12 30.44 -15.97
N THR A 310 11.90 30.76 -17.01
CA THR A 310 13.09 29.98 -17.37
C THR A 310 14.17 30.18 -16.31
N ALA A 311 14.52 31.44 -16.00
CA ALA A 311 15.52 31.72 -14.97
C ALA A 311 15.07 31.22 -13.59
N GLY A 312 13.78 31.32 -13.25
CA GLY A 312 13.26 30.86 -11.96
C GLY A 312 13.36 29.34 -11.81
N MET A 313 13.17 28.59 -12.91
CA MET A 313 13.38 27.15 -12.92
C MET A 313 14.87 26.79 -12.83
N GLU A 314 15.74 27.49 -13.56
CA GLU A 314 17.20 27.32 -13.46
C GLU A 314 17.70 27.53 -12.02
N LEU A 315 17.22 28.57 -11.33
CA LEU A 315 17.59 28.83 -9.93
C LEU A 315 17.11 27.75 -8.96
N GLY A 316 15.97 27.12 -9.23
CA GLY A 316 15.51 25.98 -8.44
C GLY A 316 16.42 24.77 -8.64
N LEU A 317 16.86 24.51 -9.87
CA LEU A 317 17.78 23.43 -10.20
C LEU A 317 19.17 23.65 -9.61
N ASP A 318 19.70 24.87 -9.69
CA ASP A 318 20.98 25.22 -9.05
C ASP A 318 20.96 24.92 -7.54
N LEU A 319 19.82 25.18 -6.88
CA LEU A 319 19.67 24.86 -5.46
C LEU A 319 19.54 23.35 -5.20
N VAL A 320 18.84 22.60 -6.06
CA VAL A 320 18.79 21.13 -5.99
C VAL A 320 20.20 20.54 -6.10
N ASP A 321 20.99 21.00 -7.06
CA ASP A 321 22.36 20.53 -7.31
C ASP A 321 23.33 20.81 -6.14
N ALA A 322 22.95 21.70 -5.21
CA ALA A 322 23.74 22.01 -4.03
C ALA A 322 23.58 20.99 -2.89
N PHE A 323 22.58 20.10 -2.96
CA PHE A 323 22.33 19.04 -1.98
C PHE A 323 22.78 17.67 -2.51
N GLU A 324 23.11 16.74 -1.60
CA GLU A 324 23.50 15.37 -1.99
C GLU A 324 22.31 14.53 -2.45
N ASP A 325 21.16 14.69 -1.80
CA ASP A 325 19.92 14.03 -2.14
C ASP A 325 18.75 15.03 -2.16
N ALA A 326 18.45 15.54 -3.34
CA ALA A 326 17.38 16.50 -3.55
C ALA A 326 16.70 16.36 -4.90
N GLU A 327 15.45 16.79 -4.98
CA GLU A 327 14.72 16.87 -6.25
C GLU A 327 13.78 18.07 -6.33
N LEU A 328 13.49 18.50 -7.56
CA LEU A 328 12.67 19.65 -7.88
C LEU A 328 11.18 19.28 -8.00
N GLY A 329 10.38 19.84 -7.09
CA GLY A 329 8.92 19.84 -7.16
C GLY A 329 8.36 21.12 -7.77
N ILE A 330 7.12 21.06 -8.24
CA ILE A 330 6.37 22.24 -8.69
C ILE A 330 4.95 22.25 -8.15
N THR A 331 4.40 23.44 -7.99
CA THR A 331 2.95 23.58 -7.73
C THR A 331 2.15 23.35 -9.01
N ARG A 332 0.89 22.94 -8.87
CA ARG A 332 -0.10 22.96 -9.97
C ARG A 332 -0.20 24.31 -10.68
N GLY A 333 0.12 25.40 -9.97
CA GLY A 333 0.17 26.73 -10.54
C GLY A 333 1.17 26.88 -11.68
N ILE A 334 2.28 26.13 -11.67
CA ILE A 334 3.24 26.09 -12.79
C ILE A 334 2.67 25.27 -13.94
N VAL A 335 2.21 24.04 -13.67
CA VAL A 335 1.64 23.11 -14.67
C VAL A 335 0.50 23.74 -15.47
N THR A 336 -0.40 24.44 -14.78
CA THR A 336 -1.59 25.04 -15.39
C THR A 336 -1.35 26.44 -15.96
N SER A 337 -0.20 27.05 -15.70
CA SER A 337 0.15 28.34 -16.28
C SER A 337 0.59 28.17 -17.73
N SER A 338 0.29 29.16 -18.57
CA SER A 338 0.79 29.22 -19.95
C SER A 338 2.22 29.77 -20.02
N TYR A 339 3.09 29.35 -19.11
CA TYR A 339 4.50 29.74 -19.14
C TYR A 339 5.18 29.08 -20.33
N GLN A 340 6.11 29.81 -20.95
CA GLN A 340 7.00 29.28 -21.97
C GLN A 340 8.37 29.10 -21.32
N PHE A 341 8.77 27.85 -21.13
CA PHE A 341 10.10 27.49 -20.66
C PHE A 341 11.00 27.30 -21.89
N GLU A 342 12.21 27.85 -21.84
CA GLU A 342 13.20 27.67 -22.91
C GLU A 342 14.24 26.61 -22.51
N GLY A 343 14.79 25.91 -23.49
CA GLY A 343 15.91 24.99 -23.25
C GLY A 343 15.53 23.73 -22.47
N HIS A 344 16.44 23.28 -21.60
CA HIS A 344 16.33 22.00 -20.91
C HIS A 344 15.32 22.03 -19.75
N VAL A 345 15.04 23.21 -19.19
CA VAL A 345 14.17 23.36 -18.02
C VAL A 345 12.69 23.10 -18.32
N GLU A 346 12.28 23.04 -19.59
CA GLU A 346 10.91 22.64 -19.98
C GLU A 346 10.54 21.23 -19.48
N ALA A 347 11.52 20.33 -19.40
CA ALA A 347 11.30 18.97 -18.88
C ALA A 347 10.82 18.98 -17.41
N TYR A 348 11.14 20.03 -16.66
CA TYR A 348 10.83 20.14 -15.23
C TYR A 348 9.47 20.79 -14.94
N SER A 349 8.75 21.23 -15.96
CA SER A 349 7.46 21.92 -15.80
C SER A 349 6.24 21.00 -15.98
N LYS A 350 6.45 19.67 -16.04
CA LYS A 350 5.42 18.68 -16.37
C LYS A 350 4.68 18.20 -15.12
N GLU A 351 3.46 17.66 -15.33
CA GLU A 351 2.55 17.25 -14.26
C GLU A 351 3.15 16.21 -13.30
N GLU A 352 4.11 15.41 -13.76
CA GLU A 352 4.82 14.42 -12.94
C GLU A 352 5.49 15.05 -11.73
N ARG A 353 6.03 16.27 -11.83
CA ARG A 353 6.69 16.97 -10.70
C ARG A 353 5.71 17.73 -9.81
N GLN A 354 4.40 17.59 -10.03
CA GLN A 354 3.39 18.33 -9.28
C GLN A 354 3.25 17.80 -7.86
N ILE A 355 3.36 18.68 -6.86
CA ILE A 355 3.10 18.35 -5.45
C ILE A 355 1.73 18.89 -5.02
N GLY A 356 0.93 18.05 -4.35
CA GLY A 356 -0.38 18.40 -3.79
C GLY A 356 -1.44 17.29 -3.91
N GLU A 357 -2.68 17.58 -3.52
CA GLU A 357 -3.85 16.66 -3.50
C GLU A 357 -4.05 15.89 -4.82
N THR A 358 -3.74 16.52 -5.96
CA THR A 358 -3.88 15.92 -7.30
C THR A 358 -2.53 15.61 -7.93
N GLY A 359 -1.44 15.65 -7.17
CA GLY A 359 -0.08 15.33 -7.58
C GLY A 359 0.54 14.31 -6.63
N GLN A 360 1.85 14.39 -6.45
CA GLN A 360 2.58 13.57 -5.49
C GLN A 360 2.46 14.14 -4.07
N VAL A 361 2.55 13.23 -3.10
CA VAL A 361 2.65 13.52 -1.67
C VAL A 361 4.08 13.14 -1.26
N VAL A 362 4.80 14.08 -0.67
CA VAL A 362 6.19 13.93 -0.25
C VAL A 362 6.33 14.24 1.24
N ALA A 363 7.31 13.61 1.88
CA ALA A 363 7.64 13.80 3.29
C ALA A 363 9.17 13.90 3.50
N PRO A 364 9.85 14.89 2.88
CA PRO A 364 11.28 15.08 3.03
C PRO A 364 11.66 15.62 4.41
N ASP A 365 12.93 15.46 4.78
CA ASP A 365 13.51 16.13 5.94
C ASP A 365 13.45 17.66 5.81
N LEU A 366 13.64 18.17 4.58
CA LEU A 366 13.60 19.60 4.25
C LEU A 366 12.78 19.90 3.00
N TYR A 367 11.78 20.78 3.14
CA TYR A 367 10.96 21.29 2.04
C TYR A 367 11.17 22.80 1.85
N ILE A 368 11.68 23.20 0.69
CA ILE A 368 11.92 24.61 0.34
C ILE A 368 10.84 25.09 -0.63
N ALA A 369 9.90 25.89 -0.15
CA ALA A 369 8.77 26.43 -0.91
C ALA A 369 9.07 27.84 -1.45
N ALA A 370 9.59 27.97 -2.68
CA ALA A 370 9.93 29.25 -3.28
C ALA A 370 8.82 29.78 -4.22
N GLY A 371 8.28 30.95 -3.91
CA GLY A 371 7.21 31.57 -4.69
C GLY A 371 5.87 30.82 -4.63
N VAL A 372 5.66 30.02 -3.59
CA VAL A 372 4.46 29.19 -3.37
C VAL A 372 3.44 29.95 -2.51
N SER A 373 2.17 29.97 -2.90
CA SER A 373 1.13 30.71 -2.17
C SER A 373 0.50 29.95 -1.00
N GLY A 374 0.71 28.63 -0.91
CA GLY A 374 0.18 27.77 0.14
C GLY A 374 -1.32 27.47 0.03
N ALA A 375 -1.80 27.12 -1.17
CA ALA A 375 -3.16 26.61 -1.31
C ALA A 375 -3.33 25.30 -0.52
N VAL A 376 -4.51 25.06 0.06
CA VAL A 376 -4.79 23.85 0.87
C VAL A 376 -4.49 22.57 0.08
N GLN A 377 -4.79 22.58 -1.22
CA GLN A 377 -4.49 21.46 -2.11
C GLN A 377 -2.98 21.20 -2.24
N HIS A 378 -2.13 22.23 -2.21
CA HIS A 378 -0.69 22.02 -2.24
C HIS A 378 -0.18 21.51 -0.89
N LYS A 379 -0.72 22.06 0.21
CA LYS A 379 -0.38 21.65 1.57
C LYS A 379 -0.51 20.13 1.76
N VAL A 380 -1.60 19.52 1.28
CA VAL A 380 -1.83 18.07 1.37
C VAL A 380 -0.65 17.24 0.87
N GLY A 381 0.11 17.73 -0.13
CA GLY A 381 1.23 17.01 -0.69
C GLY A 381 2.56 17.19 0.03
N MET A 382 2.64 18.02 1.07
CA MET A 382 3.90 18.32 1.78
C MET A 382 3.73 18.48 3.29
N ASP A 383 2.54 18.24 3.83
CA ASP A 383 2.20 18.43 5.26
C ASP A 383 3.01 17.50 6.19
N GLU A 384 3.57 16.42 5.65
CA GLU A 384 4.39 15.44 6.38
C GLU A 384 5.90 15.75 6.29
N SER A 385 6.31 16.90 5.72
CA SER A 385 7.73 17.30 5.71
C SER A 385 8.18 17.73 7.11
N ASP A 386 9.39 17.35 7.51
CA ASP A 386 9.90 17.64 8.86
C ASP A 386 10.22 19.13 9.08
N THR A 387 10.87 19.77 8.10
CA THR A 387 11.17 21.21 8.14
C THR A 387 10.75 21.90 6.86
N VAL A 388 9.98 22.98 6.97
CA VAL A 388 9.46 23.76 5.84
C VAL A 388 10.03 25.18 5.84
N VAL A 389 10.72 25.54 4.76
CA VAL A 389 11.26 26.90 4.52
C VAL A 389 10.50 27.55 3.37
N ALA A 390 9.80 28.64 3.63
CA ALA A 390 9.07 29.40 2.62
C ALA A 390 9.83 30.66 2.20
N ILE A 391 9.92 30.91 0.89
CA ILE A 391 10.47 32.15 0.31
C ILE A 391 9.35 32.84 -0.46
N ASN A 392 8.90 34.00 0.01
CA ASN A 392 7.81 34.72 -0.65
C ASN A 392 7.91 36.23 -0.36
N THR A 393 7.59 37.05 -1.36
CA THR A 393 7.48 38.51 -1.21
C THR A 393 6.21 38.94 -0.48
N ASP A 394 5.17 38.09 -0.48
CA ASP A 394 3.90 38.34 0.19
C ASP A 394 3.91 37.74 1.60
N THR A 395 4.08 38.59 2.62
CA THR A 395 4.09 38.18 4.04
C THR A 395 2.74 37.64 4.54
N ASP A 396 1.66 37.88 3.79
CA ASP A 396 0.32 37.33 4.10
C ASP A 396 0.04 36.02 3.33
N ALA A 397 1.02 35.47 2.62
CA ALA A 397 0.86 34.22 1.89
C ALA A 397 0.61 33.04 2.86
N ARG A 398 -0.40 32.23 2.56
CA ARG A 398 -0.82 31.09 3.41
C ARG A 398 0.28 30.05 3.64
N ILE A 399 1.27 29.95 2.76
CA ILE A 399 2.41 29.06 2.95
C ILE A 399 3.13 29.33 4.29
N GLY A 400 3.10 30.59 4.75
CA GLY A 400 3.65 30.99 6.05
C GLY A 400 2.93 30.39 7.25
N ASP A 401 1.64 30.04 7.12
CA ASP A 401 0.85 29.45 8.22
C ASP A 401 1.33 28.02 8.58
N PHE A 402 2.10 27.38 7.69
CA PHE A 402 2.57 26.01 7.85
C PHE A 402 4.05 25.85 7.43
N SER A 403 4.83 26.93 7.50
CA SER A 403 6.28 26.91 7.36
C SER A 403 6.97 27.11 8.71
N ASP A 404 8.04 26.38 8.99
CA ASP A 404 8.90 26.61 10.17
C ASP A 404 9.71 27.89 10.04
N TYR A 405 10.13 28.21 8.80
CA TYR A 405 10.88 29.42 8.48
C TYR A 405 10.25 30.15 7.30
N PHE A 406 10.14 31.47 7.42
CA PHE A 406 9.63 32.33 6.36
C PHE A 406 10.65 33.42 6.02
N ILE A 407 11.04 33.49 4.75
CA ILE A 407 11.94 34.49 4.20
C ILE A 407 11.11 35.45 3.36
N GLU A 408 10.94 36.67 3.87
CA GLU A 408 10.39 37.79 3.10
C GLU A 408 11.43 38.26 2.08
N GLY A 409 11.23 37.91 0.81
CA GLY A 409 12.18 38.27 -0.24
C GLY A 409 11.79 37.77 -1.62
N ASP A 410 12.40 38.38 -2.64
CA ASP A 410 12.28 37.92 -4.02
C ASP A 410 13.08 36.63 -4.21
N LEU A 411 12.45 35.58 -4.73
CA LEU A 411 13.09 34.31 -4.99
C LEU A 411 14.30 34.44 -5.92
N PHE A 412 14.27 35.38 -6.88
CA PHE A 412 15.38 35.61 -7.82
C PHE A 412 16.62 36.19 -7.13
N GLU A 413 16.46 36.80 -5.95
CA GLU A 413 17.56 37.31 -5.13
C GLU A 413 17.96 36.33 -4.02
N VAL A 414 16.98 35.61 -3.47
CA VAL A 414 17.17 34.71 -2.32
C VAL A 414 17.78 33.37 -2.75
N LEU A 415 17.27 32.72 -3.81
CA LEU A 415 17.74 31.40 -4.24
C LEU A 415 19.25 31.36 -4.56
N PRO A 416 19.83 32.35 -5.28
CA PRO A 416 21.28 32.36 -5.52
C PRO A 416 22.11 32.45 -4.23
N ARG A 417 21.64 33.21 -3.24
CA ARG A 417 22.35 33.38 -1.95
C ARG A 417 22.26 32.12 -1.10
N LEU A 418 21.08 31.49 -1.10
CA LEU A 418 20.86 30.24 -0.40
C LEU A 418 21.74 29.13 -0.98
N THR A 419 21.75 28.99 -2.31
CA THR A 419 22.60 28.04 -3.04
C THR A 419 24.07 28.21 -2.66
N ALA A 420 24.60 29.43 -2.75
CA ALA A 420 25.99 29.71 -2.39
C ALA A 420 26.31 29.40 -0.91
N ALA A 421 25.37 29.63 0.00
CA ALA A 421 25.56 29.31 1.42
C ALA A 421 25.58 27.79 1.67
N VAL A 422 24.72 27.03 0.99
CA VAL A 422 24.68 25.56 1.04
C VAL A 422 25.98 24.98 0.49
N GLU A 423 26.42 25.40 -0.70
CA GLU A 423 27.67 24.94 -1.32
C GLU A 423 28.91 25.25 -0.46
N ALA A 424 28.91 26.40 0.25
CA ALA A 424 30.01 26.80 1.11
C ALA A 424 30.02 26.08 2.47
N GLY A 425 28.96 25.37 2.83
CA GLY A 425 28.77 24.80 4.17
C GLY A 425 28.70 25.86 5.27
N GLU A 426 28.28 27.08 4.93
CA GLU A 426 28.25 28.21 5.84
C GLU A 426 27.03 28.11 6.78
N THR A 427 27.25 27.57 7.98
CA THR A 427 26.23 27.45 9.06
C THR A 427 25.99 28.75 9.83
N ALA A 428 26.47 29.90 9.33
CA ALA A 428 26.38 31.18 10.03
C ALA A 428 25.93 32.30 9.08
N LEU A 429 24.63 32.58 9.06
CA LEU A 429 24.12 33.86 8.59
C LEU A 429 24.43 34.91 9.66
N GLU A 430 25.40 35.80 9.43
CA GLU A 430 25.47 37.03 10.21
C GLU A 430 24.29 37.91 9.79
N PRO A 431 23.35 38.26 10.70
CA PRO A 431 22.24 39.12 10.33
C PRO A 431 22.78 40.52 10.00
N GLU A 432 22.82 40.88 8.72
CA GLU A 432 22.98 42.27 8.33
C GLU A 432 21.70 43.02 8.73
N ALA A 433 21.80 43.77 9.82
CA ALA A 433 20.77 44.70 10.23
C ALA A 433 20.52 45.71 9.10
N VAL A 434 19.38 45.59 8.42
CA VAL A 434 18.86 46.65 7.55
C VAL A 434 18.55 47.86 8.44
N ALA A 435 19.12 48.99 8.06
CA ALA A 435 19.34 50.15 8.88
C ALA A 435 18.08 50.70 9.58
N ASP A 436 18.27 50.99 10.87
CA ASP A 436 17.54 52.03 11.62
C ASP A 436 17.59 53.36 10.83
N GLY A 437 16.41 53.94 10.63
CA GLY A 437 16.18 54.96 9.60
C GLY A 437 14.99 55.87 9.88
N GLY A 438 14.78 56.27 11.12
CA GLY A 438 14.40 57.67 11.43
C GLY A 438 12.94 57.96 11.74
N ASP A 439 12.75 58.43 12.98
CA ASP A 439 11.60 59.04 13.63
C ASP A 439 10.91 60.22 12.92
N ASP A 440 9.63 60.38 13.31
CA ASP A 440 8.83 61.61 13.55
C ASP A 440 8.44 62.54 12.38
N ASP A 441 7.13 62.65 12.11
CA ASP A 441 6.32 63.83 12.52
C ASP A 441 4.81 63.68 12.13
N ASP A 442 3.95 63.94 13.12
CA ASP A 442 2.47 64.16 13.14
C ASP A 442 1.47 63.00 12.90
#